data_AF-A0A0D6EUZ9-F1
#
_entry.id   AF-A0A0D6EUZ9-F1
#
_cell.length_a   1.000
_cell.length_b   1.000
_cell.length_c   1.000
_cell.angle_alpha   90.00
_cell.angle_beta   90.00
_cell.angle_gamma   90.00
#
_symmetry.space_group_name_H-M   'P 1'
#
loop_
_entity.id
_entity.type
_entity.pdbx_description
1 polymer ?
#
loop_
_entity_poly.entity_id
_entity_poly.type
_entity_poly.pdbx_seq_one_letter_code
_entity_poly.pdbx_strand_id
1 'polypeptide(L)'
;MNLHEYQAKQLIAKYGISVPKGIAIKSIEEVDQSIAQLESSSYVIKAQIHSGGRGKAGGIKIVTSKKEAVEAVNSLIHKKLVTYQNKPDGQPVNALLIEESCDIEKEMSVESISITHRLNSLKAL
;
A
#
# COMPACT_ATOMS: atom_id res chain seq x y z
N MET A 1 -11.66 12.67 2.04
CA MET A 1 -10.76 12.03 3.02
C MET A 1 -10.33 10.69 2.45
N ASN A 2 -9.04 10.37 2.48
CA ASN A 2 -8.50 9.11 1.93
C ASN A 2 -7.93 8.25 3.06
N LEU A 3 -7.98 6.92 2.89
CA LEU A 3 -7.28 5.97 3.77
C LEU A 3 -5.95 5.56 3.13
N HIS A 4 -4.99 5.15 3.97
CA HIS A 4 -3.84 4.39 3.50
C HIS A 4 -4.25 2.95 3.14
N GLU A 5 -3.42 2.26 2.34
CA GLU A 5 -3.66 0.88 1.93
C GLU A 5 -3.81 -0.04 3.15
N TYR A 6 -2.94 0.07 4.16
CA TYR A 6 -3.04 -0.77 5.35
C TYR A 6 -4.35 -0.57 6.13
N GLN A 7 -4.87 0.67 6.19
CA GLN A 7 -6.13 0.99 6.86
C GLN A 7 -7.32 0.45 6.07
N ALA A 8 -7.30 0.62 4.75
CA ALA A 8 -8.32 0.07 3.87
C ALA A 8 -8.37 -1.46 3.96
N LYS A 9 -7.21 -2.14 3.95
CA LYS A 9 -7.09 -3.60 4.12
C LYS A 9 -7.63 -4.07 5.45
N GLN A 10 -7.27 -3.40 6.56
CA GLN A 10 -7.84 -3.70 7.88
C GLN A 10 -9.35 -3.53 7.90
N LEU A 11 -9.89 -2.51 7.23
CA LEU A 11 -11.33 -2.28 7.16
C LEU A 11 -12.03 -3.40 6.38
N ILE A 12 -11.59 -3.70 5.16
CA ILE A 12 -12.26 -4.73 4.33
C ILE A 12 -12.12 -6.14 4.92
N ALA A 13 -10.99 -6.45 5.58
CA ALA A 13 -10.81 -7.71 6.30
C ALA A 13 -11.84 -7.91 7.41
N LYS A 14 -12.22 -6.83 8.13
CA LYS A 14 -13.29 -6.89 9.15
C LYS A 14 -14.66 -7.28 8.59
N TYR A 15 -14.86 -7.10 7.29
CA TYR A 15 -16.08 -7.51 6.58
C TYR A 15 -15.92 -8.85 5.83
N GLY A 16 -14.89 -9.63 6.15
CA GLY A 16 -14.69 -10.97 5.59
C GLY A 16 -14.11 -11.01 4.18
N ILE A 17 -13.65 -9.87 3.65
CA ILE A 17 -12.96 -9.85 2.35
C ILE A 17 -11.51 -10.28 2.57
N SER A 18 -11.10 -11.33 1.87
CA SER A 18 -9.73 -11.84 1.96
C SER A 18 -8.73 -10.80 1.47
N VAL A 19 -7.69 -10.57 2.27
CA VAL A 19 -6.54 -9.73 1.94
C VAL A 19 -5.28 -10.49 2.36
N PRO A 20 -4.15 -10.31 1.66
CA PRO A 20 -2.89 -10.86 2.14
C PRO A 20 -2.57 -10.31 3.54
N LYS A 21 -1.97 -11.15 4.39
CA LYS A 21 -1.60 -10.74 5.74
C LYS A 21 -0.46 -9.73 5.64
N GLY A 22 -0.60 -8.61 6.34
CA GLY A 22 0.43 -7.58 6.36
C GLY A 22 0.41 -6.74 7.62
N ILE A 23 1.58 -6.23 7.97
CA ILE A 23 1.84 -5.46 9.18
C ILE A 23 2.36 -4.09 8.76
N ALA A 24 1.70 -3.05 9.24
CA ALA A 24 2.15 -1.68 9.05
C ALA A 24 3.19 -1.35 10.11
N ILE A 25 4.34 -0.85 9.67
CA ILE A 25 5.44 -0.40 10.52
C ILE A 25 5.69 1.09 10.32
N LYS A 26 6.24 1.75 11.35
CA LYS A 26 6.63 3.16 11.31
C LYS A 26 8.13 3.35 11.51
N SER A 27 8.85 2.32 11.94
CA SER A 27 10.30 2.37 12.09
C SER A 27 10.98 1.05 11.66
N ILE A 28 12.30 1.10 11.52
CA ILE A 28 13.13 -0.03 11.10
C ILE A 28 13.23 -1.12 12.17
N GLU A 29 13.12 -0.73 13.44
CA GLU A 29 13.17 -1.63 14.60
C GLU A 29 11.97 -2.60 14.62
N GLU A 30 10.87 -2.24 13.96
CA GLU A 30 9.67 -3.07 13.88
C GLU A 30 9.76 -4.18 12.82
N VAL A 31 10.80 -4.19 11.98
CA VAL A 31 10.93 -5.15 10.86
C VAL A 31 11.02 -6.59 11.37
N ASP A 32 11.85 -6.83 12.38
CA ASP A 32 12.12 -8.16 12.92
C ASP A 32 10.85 -8.82 13.46
N GLN A 33 10.12 -8.10 14.32
CA GLN A 33 8.87 -8.57 14.90
C GLN A 33 7.76 -8.71 13.85
N SER A 34 7.77 -7.90 12.79
CA SER A 34 6.77 -7.96 11.74
C SER A 34 6.98 -9.20 10.86
N ILE A 35 8.21 -9.44 10.43
CA ILE A 35 8.56 -10.63 9.63
C ILE A 35 8.29 -11.91 10.43
N ALA A 36 8.60 -11.93 11.74
CA ALA A 36 8.34 -13.10 12.58
C ALA A 36 6.84 -13.46 12.70
N GLN A 37 5.93 -12.53 12.41
CA GLN A 37 4.48 -12.75 12.44
C GLN A 37 3.89 -13.13 11.08
N LEU A 38 4.68 -13.07 10.01
CA LEU A 38 4.25 -13.38 8.65
C LEU A 38 4.81 -14.74 8.23
N GLU A 39 3.99 -15.56 7.59
CA GLU A 39 4.33 -16.94 7.24
C GLU A 39 4.51 -17.05 5.72
N SER A 40 5.57 -16.43 5.18
CA SER A 40 5.86 -16.47 3.74
C SER A 40 7.35 -16.56 3.42
N SER A 41 7.67 -17.13 2.26
CA SER A 41 9.03 -17.21 1.73
C SER A 41 9.53 -15.88 1.15
N SER A 42 8.62 -14.94 0.88
CA SER A 42 8.94 -13.59 0.42
C SER A 42 7.91 -12.57 0.89
N TYR A 43 8.32 -11.31 0.92
CA TYR A 43 7.52 -10.21 1.42
C TYR A 43 7.51 -9.06 0.41
N VAL A 44 6.45 -8.27 0.46
CA VAL A 44 6.33 -7.03 -0.30
C VAL A 44 6.35 -5.84 0.66
N ILE A 45 7.34 -4.97 0.51
CA ILE A 45 7.49 -3.73 1.27
C ILE A 45 6.85 -2.59 0.47
N LYS A 46 5.78 -1.98 1.01
CA LYS A 46 4.95 -1.00 0.29
C LYS A 46 4.89 0.34 1.01
N ALA A 47 5.42 1.39 0.39
CA ALA A 47 5.35 2.77 0.87
C ALA A 47 3.88 3.21 1.09
N GLN A 48 3.57 3.70 2.28
CA GLN A 48 2.23 4.19 2.60
C GLN A 48 2.13 5.69 2.36
N ILE A 49 1.77 6.05 1.13
CA ILE A 49 1.38 7.41 0.72
C ILE A 49 0.00 7.35 0.05
N HIS A 50 -0.72 8.47 -0.01
CA HIS A 50 -2.06 8.50 -0.63
C HIS A 50 -2.02 8.47 -2.16
N SER A 51 -0.90 8.91 -2.76
CA SER A 51 -0.76 8.90 -4.21
C SER A 51 -0.48 7.50 -4.76
N GLY A 52 -1.07 7.19 -5.90
CA GLY A 52 -0.77 6.01 -6.70
C GLY A 52 0.56 6.14 -7.46
N GLY A 53 0.89 5.15 -8.29
CA GLY A 53 2.14 5.13 -9.06
C GLY A 53 3.39 4.72 -8.26
N ARG A 54 3.21 4.24 -7.03
CA ARG A 54 4.29 3.83 -6.11
C ARG A 54 5.24 2.79 -6.70
N GLY A 55 4.71 1.79 -7.42
CA GLY A 55 5.54 0.72 -8.02
C GLY A 55 6.57 1.25 -9.01
N LYS A 56 6.14 2.09 -9.97
CA LYS A 56 7.04 2.72 -10.94
C LYS A 56 8.04 3.69 -10.30
N ALA A 57 7.70 4.23 -9.13
CA ALA A 57 8.56 5.13 -8.35
C ALA A 57 9.52 4.39 -7.39
N GLY A 58 9.53 3.05 -7.39
CA GLY A 58 10.38 2.25 -6.48
C GLY A 58 9.86 2.17 -5.03
N GLY A 59 8.62 2.59 -4.79
CA GLY A 59 7.94 2.52 -3.48
C GLY A 59 7.30 1.16 -3.17
N ILE A 60 7.49 0.15 -4.02
CA ILE A 60 7.08 -1.23 -3.81
C ILE A 60 8.30 -2.12 -4.08
N LYS A 61 8.71 -2.92 -3.11
CA LYS A 61 9.89 -3.79 -3.19
C LYS A 61 9.52 -5.21 -2.76
N ILE A 62 9.89 -6.20 -3.56
CA ILE A 62 9.77 -7.61 -3.21
C ILE A 62 11.11 -8.04 -2.60
N VAL A 63 11.07 -8.73 -1.47
CA VAL A 63 12.24 -9.17 -0.70
C VAL A 63 12.07 -10.61 -0.27
N THR A 64 13.15 -11.38 -0.25
CA THR A 64 13.15 -12.82 0.08
C THR A 64 13.88 -13.13 1.38
N SER A 65 14.51 -12.12 1.98
CA SER A 65 15.24 -12.27 3.24
C SER A 65 14.99 -11.10 4.18
N LYS A 66 15.19 -11.34 5.47
CA LYS A 66 15.18 -10.31 6.51
C LYS A 66 16.15 -9.17 6.19
N LYS A 67 17.34 -9.49 5.69
CA LYS A 67 18.35 -8.50 5.32
C LYS A 67 17.84 -7.57 4.22
N GLU A 68 17.29 -8.14 3.14
CA GLU A 68 16.68 -7.36 2.06
C GLU A 68 15.50 -6.51 2.54
N ALA A 69 14.68 -7.02 3.47
CA ALA A 69 13.58 -6.27 4.06
C ALA A 69 14.08 -5.04 4.84
N VAL A 70 15.12 -5.19 5.67
CA VAL A 70 15.75 -4.09 6.40
C VAL A 70 16.32 -3.04 5.43
N GLU A 71 17.02 -3.48 4.38
CA GLU A 71 17.55 -2.58 3.34
C GLU A 71 16.45 -1.84 2.60
N ALA A 72 15.37 -2.54 2.23
CA ALA A 72 14.20 -1.95 1.58
C ALA A 72 13.51 -0.91 2.48
N VAL A 73 13.30 -1.23 3.76
CA VAL A 73 12.71 -0.32 4.75
C VAL A 73 13.57 0.92 4.93
N ASN A 74 14.88 0.75 5.17
CA ASN A 74 15.82 1.86 5.29
C ASN A 74 15.88 2.72 4.01
N SER A 75 15.66 2.10 2.85
CA SER A 75 15.64 2.81 1.58
C SER A 75 14.41 3.72 1.41
N LEU A 76 13.32 3.48 2.15
CA LEU A 76 12.00 4.11 1.95
C LEU A 76 11.51 4.95 3.14
N ILE A 77 11.62 4.43 4.37
CA ILE A 77 11.03 5.07 5.56
C ILE A 77 11.63 6.46 5.80
N HIS A 78 10.77 7.41 6.17
CA HIS A 78 11.09 8.83 6.38
C HIS A 78 11.66 9.59 5.17
N LYS A 79 11.70 8.98 3.98
CA LYS A 79 12.07 9.65 2.74
C LYS A 79 10.83 10.17 2.02
N LYS A 80 11.05 11.08 1.07
CA LYS A 80 9.99 11.52 0.15
C LYS A 80 9.92 10.57 -1.04
N LEU A 81 8.72 10.10 -1.33
CA LEU A 81 8.43 9.32 -2.54
C LEU A 81 7.71 10.22 -3.56
N VAL A 82 8.39 10.47 -4.67
CA VAL A 82 7.84 11.20 -5.82
C VAL A 82 7.29 10.20 -6.81
N THR A 83 6.02 10.37 -7.18
CA THR A 83 5.30 9.59 -8.17
C THR A 83 4.83 10.50 -9.29
N TYR A 84 4.30 9.93 -10.37
CA TYR A 84 3.71 10.76 -11.43
C TYR A 84 2.47 11.55 -10.97
N GLN A 85 1.81 11.14 -9.88
CA GLN A 85 0.57 11.76 -9.37
C GLN A 85 0.82 12.91 -8.37
N ASN A 86 2.01 12.99 -7.77
CA ASN A 86 2.35 13.99 -6.74
C ASN A 86 3.66 14.74 -7.00
N LYS A 87 4.20 14.62 -8.22
CA LYS A 87 5.34 15.41 -8.66
C LYS A 87 4.98 16.92 -8.69
N PRO A 88 5.93 17.81 -8.39
CA PRO A 88 7.33 17.51 -8.06
C PRO A 88 7.57 17.20 -6.58
N ASP A 89 6.64 17.58 -5.68
CA ASP A 89 6.91 17.69 -4.25
C ASP A 89 7.03 16.33 -3.52
N GLY A 90 6.36 15.30 -4.03
CA GLY A 90 6.31 13.97 -3.42
C GLY A 90 5.53 13.95 -2.10
N GLN A 91 5.53 12.78 -1.44
CA GLN A 91 4.94 12.62 -0.11
C GLN A 91 5.90 11.89 0.84
N PRO A 92 5.96 12.28 2.12
CA PRO A 92 6.78 11.59 3.11
C PRO A 92 6.24 10.18 3.37
N VAL A 93 7.13 9.20 3.42
CA VAL A 93 6.80 7.81 3.76
C VAL A 93 6.95 7.64 5.27
N ASN A 94 5.87 7.91 6.02
CA ASN A 94 5.88 7.80 7.48
C ASN A 94 5.48 6.40 7.99
N ALA A 95 5.05 5.53 7.08
CA ALA A 95 4.75 4.14 7.35
C ALA A 95 5.04 3.28 6.12
N LEU A 96 5.34 2.02 6.36
CA LEU A 96 5.48 0.97 5.35
C LEU A 96 4.54 -0.17 5.71
N LEU A 97 4.01 -0.86 4.70
CA LEU A 97 3.31 -2.13 4.89
C LEU A 97 4.26 -3.25 4.46
N ILE A 98 4.57 -4.16 5.38
CA ILE A 98 5.22 -5.44 5.09
C ILE A 98 4.11 -6.46 4.92
N GLU A 99 4.00 -7.06 3.74
CA GLU A 99 2.91 -7.98 3.41
C GLU A 99 3.45 -9.28 2.84
N GLU A 100 2.77 -10.39 3.11
CA GLU A 100 3.06 -11.68 2.50
C GLU A 100 2.90 -11.60 0.97
N SER A 101 3.89 -12.11 0.24
CA SER A 101 3.73 -12.32 -1.20
C SER A 101 2.68 -13.38 -1.48
N CYS A 102 2.01 -13.26 -2.62
CA CYS A 102 1.10 -14.27 -3.15
C CYS A 102 1.45 -14.54 -4.62
N ASP A 103 1.20 -15.77 -5.06
CA ASP A 103 1.34 -16.15 -6.45
C ASP A 103 0.12 -15.62 -7.23
N ILE A 104 0.36 -14.61 -8.06
CA ILE A 104 -0.69 -13.96 -8.84
C ILE A 104 -0.81 -14.67 -10.19
N GLU A 105 -1.78 -15.57 -10.32
CA GLU A 105 -2.07 -16.21 -11.61
C GLU A 105 -2.76 -15.26 -12.59
N LYS A 106 -3.63 -14.38 -12.07
CA LYS A 106 -4.38 -13.42 -12.88
C LYS A 106 -4.67 -12.16 -12.09
N GLU A 107 -4.42 -11.03 -12.71
CA GLU A 107 -4.85 -9.72 -12.21
C GLU A 107 -6.18 -9.33 -12.85
N MET A 108 -7.16 -9.00 -12.01
CA MET A 108 -8.45 -8.46 -12.44
C MET A 108 -8.61 -7.05 -11.89
N SER A 109 -9.05 -6.13 -12.74
CA SER A 109 -9.46 -4.81 -12.29
C SER A 109 -10.92 -4.86 -11.88
N VAL A 110 -11.22 -4.47 -10.64
CA VAL A 110 -12.57 -4.14 -10.22
C VAL A 110 -12.74 -2.64 -10.40
N GLU A 111 -13.75 -2.22 -11.16
CA GLU A 111 -14.07 -0.79 -11.27
C GLU A 111 -14.49 -0.23 -9.91
N SER A 112 -14.41 1.09 -9.73
CA SER A 112 -14.75 1.71 -8.45
C SER A 112 -16.25 1.64 -8.18
N ILE A 113 -16.63 1.22 -6.97
CA ILE A 113 -17.99 1.42 -6.48
C ILE A 113 -18.08 2.88 -6.01
N SER A 114 -18.86 3.70 -6.72
CA SER A 114 -19.00 5.11 -6.44
C SER A 114 -20.47 5.54 -6.43
N ILE A 115 -20.77 6.53 -5.61
CA ILE A 115 -22.10 7.15 -5.60
C ILE A 115 -22.22 8.02 -6.83
N THR A 116 -23.11 7.67 -7.75
CA THR A 116 -23.41 8.49 -8.92
C THR A 116 -24.53 9.48 -8.56
N HIS A 117 -24.20 10.76 -8.53
CA HIS A 117 -25.21 11.82 -8.45
C HIS A 117 -25.69 12.17 -9.86
N ARG A 118 -26.96 11.88 -10.19
CA ARG A 118 -27.59 12.47 -11.38
C ARG A 118 -28.04 13.88 -11.04
N LEU A 119 -27.48 14.88 -11.72
CA LEU A 119 -28.05 16.23 -11.71
C LEU A 119 -29.33 16.19 -12.53
N ASN A 120 -30.48 16.35 -11.88
CA ASN A 120 -31.71 16.73 -12.58
C ASN A 120 -31.52 18.18 -13.05
N SER A 121 -31.05 18.37 -14.27
CA SER A 121 -31.15 19.68 -14.92
C SER A 121 -32.64 20.01 -15.04
N LEU A 122 -33.05 21.03 -14.29
CA LEU A 122 -34.32 21.70 -14.46
C LEU A 122 -34.48 22.05 -15.94
N LYS A 123 -35.53 21.52 -16.55
CA LYS A 123 -36.17 22.17 -17.70
C LYS A 123 -36.61 23.56 -17.21
N ALA A 124 -35.80 24.57 -17.48
CA ALA A 124 -36.27 25.95 -17.52
C ALA A 124 -36.47 26.26 -19.00
N LEU A 125 -37.75 26.39 -19.35
CA LEU A 125 -38.28 26.98 -20.59
C LEU A 125 -37.75 28.40 -20.77
#